data_AF-A0A7Y2HTB0-F1
#
_entry.id   AF-A0A7Y2HTB0-F1
#
_cell.length_a   1.000
_cell.length_b   1.000
_cell.length_c   1.000
_cell.angle_alpha   90.00
_cell.angle_beta   90.00
_cell.angle_gamma   90.00
#
_symmetry.space_group_name_H-M   'P 1'
#
loop_
_entity.id
_entity.type
_entity.pdbx_description
1 polymer ?
#
loop_
_entity_poly.entity_id
_entity_poly.type
_entity_poly.pdbx_seq_one_letter_code
_entity_poly.pdbx_strand_id
1 'polypeptide(L)' 'MIFSQDRQALRKMYAEAWEKHSGQRPVSPLEAQIAAVIEWHPEYHEALASDDLERDYTP' A
#
# COMPACT_ATOMS: atom_id res chain seq x y z
N MET A 1 4.96 4.60 22.80
CA MET A 1 5.22 4.29 21.37
C MET A 1 3.87 4.08 20.69
N ILE A 2 3.31 5.10 20.05
CA ILE A 2 1.96 5.05 19.42
C ILE A 2 2.03 5.08 17.87
N PHE A 3 3.17 5.50 17.30
CA PHE A 3 3.29 5.73 15.86
C PHE A 3 3.62 4.48 15.01
N SER A 4 4.22 3.45 15.59
CA SER A 4 4.60 2.25 14.81
C SER A 4 3.41 1.36 14.46
N GLN A 5 2.36 1.35 15.28
CA GLN A 5 1.20 0.50 15.07
C GLN A 5 0.31 1.01 13.92
N ASP A 6 0.17 2.33 13.81
CA ASP A 6 -0.57 2.99 12.74
C ASP A 6 0.07 2.77 11.37
N ARG A 7 1.41 2.81 11.29
CA ARG A 7 2.13 2.60 10.03
C ARG A 7 1.93 1.19 9.46
N GLN A 8 1.94 0.17 10.31
CA GLN A 8 1.69 -1.21 9.86
C GLN A 8 0.24 -1.37 9.39
N ALA A 9 -0.73 -0.80 10.11
CA ALA A 9 -2.14 -0.83 9.72
C ALA A 9 -2.38 -0.13 8.36
N LEU A 10 -1.76 1.04 8.17
CA LEU A 10 -1.79 1.77 6.91
C LEU A 10 -1.17 0.97 5.77
N ARG A 11 0.03 0.41 5.96
CA ARG A 11 0.68 -0.37 4.90
C ARG A 11 -0.13 -1.61 4.53
N LYS A 12 -0.74 -2.28 5.50
CA LYS A 12 -1.65 -3.40 5.25
C LYS A 12 -2.85 -2.96 4.41
N MET A 13 -3.45 -1.80 4.71
CA MET A 13 -4.54 -1.24 3.91
C MET A 13 -4.12 -0.95 2.46
N TYR A 14 -2.90 -0.44 2.24
CA TYR A 14 -2.38 -0.16 0.90
C TYR A 14 -2.09 -1.46 0.13
N ALA A 15 -1.51 -2.46 0.79
CA ALA A 15 -1.28 -3.78 0.20
C ALA A 15 -2.60 -4.47 -0.19
N GLU A 16 -3.61 -4.43 0.69
CA GLU A 16 -4.94 -4.98 0.40
C GLU A 16 -5.63 -4.24 -0.75
N ALA A 17 -5.51 -2.90 -0.81
CA ALA A 17 -6.04 -2.10 -1.92
C ALA A 17 -5.39 -2.48 -3.26
N TRP A 18 -4.06 -2.63 -3.26
CA TRP A 18 -3.29 -3.01 -4.43
C TRP A 18 -3.59 -4.44 -4.89
N GLU A 19 -3.66 -5.41 -3.97
CA GLU A 19 -4.02 -6.80 -4.29
C GLU A 19 -5.42 -6.87 -4.92
N LYS A 20 -6.40 -6.15 -4.36
CA LYS A 20 -7.75 -6.10 -4.92
C LYS A 20 -7.77 -5.46 -6.29
N HIS A 21 -7.05 -4.35 -6.48
CA HIS A 21 -6.97 -3.66 -7.77
C HIS A 21 -6.30 -4.54 -8.85
N SER A 22 -5.13 -5.11 -8.56
CA SER A 22 -4.42 -6.02 -9.45
C SER A 22 -5.21 -7.30 -9.74
N GLY A 23 -6.03 -7.76 -8.79
CA GLY A 23 -6.93 -8.89 -8.94
C GLY A 23 -8.27 -8.56 -9.60
N GLN A 24 -8.47 -7.34 -10.12
CA GLN A 24 -9.73 -6.83 -10.68
C GLN A 24 -10.94 -7.04 -9.75
N ARG A 25 -10.71 -7.04 -8.44
CA ARG A 25 -11.77 -7.15 -7.43
C ARG A 25 -12.41 -5.78 -7.21
N PRO A 26 -13.67 -5.74 -6.76
CA PRO A 26 -14.31 -4.48 -6.39
C PRO A 26 -13.51 -3.80 -5.27
N VAL A 27 -13.07 -2.58 -5.55
CA VAL A 27 -12.37 -1.69 -4.63
C VAL A 27 -13.27 -0.49 -4.33
N SER A 28 -13.17 0.04 -3.12
CA SER A 28 -13.80 1.31 -2.77
C SER A 28 -13.18 2.47 -3.56
N PRO A 29 -13.86 3.63 -3.68
CA PRO A 29 -13.30 4.82 -4.33
C PRO A 29 -11.98 5.31 -3.71
N LEU A 30 -11.77 5.02 -2.42
CA LEU A 30 -10.53 5.34 -1.73
C LEU A 30 -9.41 4.36 -2.13
N GLU A 31 -9.69 3.06 -2.10
CA GLU A 31 -8.74 2.02 -2.53
C GLU A 31 -8.34 2.19 -4.00
N ALA A 32 -9.27 2.61 -4.87
CA ALA A 32 -8.98 2.91 -6.27
C ALA A 32 -8.00 4.08 -6.44
N GLN A 33 -8.14 5.15 -5.65
CA GLN A 33 -7.19 6.26 -5.64
C GLN A 33 -5.81 5.82 -5.14
N ILE A 34 -5.78 5.01 -4.08
CA ILE A 34 -4.54 4.44 -3.55
C ILE A 34 -3.84 3.58 -4.61
N ALA A 35 -4.58 2.67 -5.25
CA ALA A 35 -4.04 1.81 -6.29
C ALA A 35 -3.57 2.60 -7.52
N ALA A 36 -4.25 3.67 -7.91
CA ALA A 36 -3.80 4.55 -8.97
C ALA A 36 -2.46 5.23 -8.62
N VAL A 37 -2.29 5.72 -7.39
CA VAL A 37 -0.99 6.27 -6.95
C VAL A 37 0.09 5.19 -6.98
N ILE A 38 -0.20 3.98 -6.51
CA ILE A 38 0.73 2.86 -6.53
C ILE A 38 1.14 2.51 -7.97
N GLU A 39 0.18 2.46 -8.89
CA GLU A 39 0.40 2.17 -10.32
C GLU A 39 1.33 3.18 -10.98
N TRP A 40 1.21 4.46 -10.61
CA TRP A 40 2.07 5.54 -11.13
C TRP A 40 3.49 5.51 -10.55
N HIS A 41 3.72 4.77 -9.46
CA HIS A 41 4.96 4.76 -8.70
C HIS A 41 5.48 3.32 -8.51
N PRO A 42 6.28 2.80 -9.46
CA PRO A 42 6.76 1.41 -9.41
C PRO A 42 7.63 1.08 -8.21
N GLU A 43 8.23 2.09 -7.57
CA GLU A 43 8.99 1.94 -6.33
C GLU A 43 8.11 1.44 -5.17
N TYR A 44 6.81 1.76 -5.18
CA TYR A 44 5.85 1.19 -4.22
C TYR A 44 5.46 -0.25 -4.54
N HIS A 45 5.51 -0.67 -5.82
CA HIS A 45 5.27 -2.08 -6.16
C HIS A 45 6.30 -2.99 -5.48
N GLU A 46 7.59 -2.61 -5.49
CA GLU A 46 8.64 -3.36 -4.80
C GLU A 46 8.46 -3.36 -3.27
N ALA A 47 8.05 -2.23 -2.71
CA ALA A 47 7.80 -2.10 -1.27
C ALA A 47 6.55 -2.88 -0.79
N LEU A 48 5.57 -3.09 -1.67
CA LEU A 48 4.37 -3.89 -1.40
C LEU A 48 4.56 -5.38 -1.71
N ALA A 49 5.45 -5.71 -2.65
CA ALA A 49 5.78 -7.10 -3.01
C ALA A 49 6.79 -7.74 -2.05
N SER A 50 7.63 -6.93 -1.40
CA SER A 50 8.54 -7.38 -0.37
C SER A 50 7.79 -7.41 0.96
N ASP A 51 7.84 -8.54 1.68
CA ASP A 51 7.34 -8.67 3.07
C ASP A 51 8.06 -7.70 4.05
N ASP A 52 9.06 -6.97 3.54
CA ASP A 52 9.80 -5.90 4.21
C ASP A 52 8.97 -4.59 4.27
N LEU A 53 7.90 -4.63 5.07
CA LEU A 53 7.05 -3.47 5.41
C LEU A 53 7.78 -2.44 6.31
N GLU A 54 9.08 -2.60 6.52
CA GLU A 54 9.93 -1.79 7.39
C GLU A 54 10.73 -0.72 6.66
N ARG A 55 10.63 -0.58 5.32
CA ARG A 55 11.28 0.54 4.63
C ARG A 55 10.70 1.88 5.08
N ASP A 56 11.51 2.61 5.84
CA ASP A 56 11.32 4.02 6.16
C ASP A 56 11.70 4.86 4.93
N TYR A 57 10.70 5.51 4.34
CA TYR A 57 10.92 6.57 3.35
C TYR A 57 11.11 7.87 4.13
N THR A 58 12.35 8.28 4.33
CA THR A 58 12.67 9.62 4.83
C THR A 58 12.48 10.66 3.73
N PRO A 59 11.98 11.87 4.06
CA PRO A 59 11.56 12.91 3.12
C PRO A 59 12.70 13.46 2.24
#